data_AF-Q1PXA8-F1
#
_entry.id   AF-Q1PXA8-F1
#
_cell.length_a   1.000
_cell.length_b   1.000
_cell.length_c   1.000
_cell.angle_alpha   90.00
_cell.angle_beta   90.00
_cell.angle_gamma   90.00
#
_symmetry.space_group_name_H-M   'P 1'
#
loop_
_entity.id
_entity.type
_entity.pdbx_description
1 polymer ?
#
loop_
_entity_poly.entity_id
_entity_poly.type
_entity_poly.pdbx_seq_one_letter_code
_entity_poly.pdbx_strand_id
1 'polypeptide(L)'
;MKKDDYIIADRGYCTGQGIHHATRKGAYLSVRVNSQSLRIFGEEKKPFPLLKEIQYLKRPLAIKSWNVFIPNVDNTEYVKGRLCIIHKTEEAIKIAHKKLKRHASKKGIELKPETLIYAKYVIVFTTFPENQFTAFDILEWYRVRWQIELVFKRFKQIA
;
A
#
# COMPACT_ATOMS: atom_id res chain seq x y z
N MET A 1 17.99 -10.07 1.42
CA MET A 1 16.92 -10.65 0.61
C MET A 1 17.50 -11.73 -0.26
N LYS A 2 17.02 -12.95 -0.05
CA LYS A 2 17.35 -14.12 -0.86
C LYS A 2 16.21 -14.33 -1.87
N LYS A 3 16.50 -15.14 -2.88
CA LYS A 3 15.49 -15.62 -3.82
C LYS A 3 14.39 -16.35 -3.04
N ASP A 4 13.15 -16.18 -3.48
CA ASP A 4 11.95 -16.80 -2.91
C ASP A 4 11.58 -16.33 -1.49
N ASP A 5 12.25 -15.30 -0.95
CA ASP A 5 11.82 -14.61 0.26
C ASP A 5 10.47 -13.89 0.02
N TYR A 6 9.54 -13.99 0.98
CA TYR A 6 8.32 -13.20 1.03
C TYR A 6 8.47 -12.04 2.01
N ILE A 7 8.42 -10.81 1.48
CA ILE A 7 8.74 -9.60 2.25
C ILE A 7 7.49 -8.75 2.42
N ILE A 8 7.23 -8.32 3.65
CA ILE A 8 6.17 -7.35 3.96
C ILE A 8 6.82 -6.04 4.44
N ALA A 9 6.56 -4.94 3.75
CA ALA A 9 7.20 -3.65 4.01
C ALA A 9 6.21 -2.50 4.23
N ASP A 10 6.62 -1.49 5.00
CA ASP A 10 5.84 -0.27 5.22
C ASP A 10 5.95 0.73 4.05
N ARG A 11 5.07 1.74 4.04
CA ARG A 11 4.98 2.77 3.00
C ARG A 11 6.29 3.53 2.74
N GLY A 12 7.19 3.61 3.73
CA GLY A 12 8.50 4.24 3.56
C GLY A 12 9.40 3.51 2.56
N TYR A 13 9.17 2.21 2.34
CA TYR A 13 9.89 1.38 1.38
C TYR A 13 9.19 1.26 0.04
N CYS A 14 8.07 1.98 -0.15
CA CYS A 14 7.26 1.94 -1.36
C CYS A 14 7.88 2.82 -2.46
N THR A 15 9.01 2.39 -3.01
CA THR A 15 9.69 3.06 -4.12
C THR A 15 9.79 2.15 -5.33
N GLY A 16 9.71 2.72 -6.54
CA GLY A 16 9.88 1.95 -7.78
C GLY A 16 11.23 1.21 -7.78
N GLN A 17 12.31 1.90 -7.41
CA GLN A 17 13.64 1.30 -7.30
C GLN A 17 13.69 0.11 -6.32
N GLY A 18 13.07 0.23 -5.15
CA GLY A 18 13.02 -0.85 -4.16
C GLY A 18 12.24 -2.07 -4.64
N ILE A 19 11.09 -1.85 -5.29
CA ILE A 19 10.27 -2.90 -5.90
C ILE A 19 11.04 -3.64 -7.00
N HIS A 20 11.71 -2.90 -7.88
CA HIS A 20 12.55 -3.45 -8.94
C HIS A 20 13.75 -4.23 -8.38
N HIS A 21 14.41 -3.69 -7.35
CA HIS A 21 15.51 -4.37 -6.69
C HIS A 21 15.07 -5.72 -6.10
N ALA A 22 13.92 -5.77 -5.41
CA ALA A 22 13.39 -7.00 -4.85
C ALA A 22 13.06 -8.04 -5.91
N THR A 23 12.38 -7.60 -6.97
CA THR A 23 12.00 -8.47 -8.07
C THR A 23 13.22 -9.04 -8.80
N ARG A 24 14.26 -8.21 -9.04
CA ARG A 24 15.53 -8.68 -9.65
C ARG A 24 16.28 -9.69 -8.80
N LYS A 25 16.14 -9.63 -7.47
CA LYS A 25 16.70 -10.64 -6.55
C LYS A 25 15.84 -11.91 -6.47
N GLY A 26 14.72 -11.97 -7.19
CA GLY A 26 13.78 -13.09 -7.16
C GLY A 26 12.99 -13.18 -5.86
N ALA A 27 12.89 -12.08 -5.10
CA ALA A 27 12.07 -12.03 -3.89
C ALA A 27 10.65 -11.52 -4.21
N TYR A 28 9.69 -11.99 -3.43
CA TYR A 28 8.30 -11.53 -3.46
C TYR A 28 8.11 -10.39 -2.45
N LEU A 29 7.39 -9.34 -2.86
CA LEU A 29 7.22 -8.14 -2.05
C LEU A 29 5.74 -7.80 -1.90
N SER A 30 5.32 -7.47 -0.69
CA SER A 30 4.04 -6.87 -0.33
C SER A 30 4.30 -5.58 0.44
N VAL A 31 3.91 -4.43 -0.11
CA VAL A 31 4.25 -3.11 0.44
C VAL A 31 3.06 -2.17 0.41
N ARG A 32 2.87 -1.40 1.48
CA ARG A 32 1.82 -0.38 1.48
C ARG A 32 2.13 0.74 0.50
N VAL A 33 1.15 1.05 -0.34
CA VAL A 33 1.31 2.07 -1.36
C VAL A 33 1.48 3.45 -0.72
N ASN A 34 2.51 4.15 -1.17
CA ASN A 34 2.62 5.60 -1.03
C ASN A 34 2.04 6.27 -2.28
N SER A 35 0.79 6.73 -2.19
CA SER A 35 0.04 7.29 -3.33
C SER A 35 0.60 8.61 -3.86
N GLN A 36 1.55 9.23 -3.16
CA GLN A 36 2.19 10.48 -3.61
C GLN A 36 3.41 10.24 -4.50
N SER A 37 4.11 9.10 -4.31
CA SER A 37 5.42 8.87 -4.93
C SER A 37 5.46 7.66 -5.85
N LEU A 38 4.58 6.67 -5.66
CA LEU A 38 4.59 5.46 -6.48
C LEU A 38 3.83 5.69 -7.78
N ARG A 39 4.54 5.60 -8.90
CA ARG A 39 3.96 5.57 -10.24
C ARG A 39 3.39 4.18 -10.48
N ILE A 40 2.10 4.11 -10.80
CA ILE A 40 1.38 2.86 -11.02
C ILE A 40 0.78 2.91 -12.43
N PHE A 41 0.97 1.84 -13.18
CA PHE A 41 0.51 1.69 -14.54
C PHE A 41 -0.49 0.55 -14.63
N GLY A 42 -1.55 0.73 -15.41
CA GLY A 42 -2.53 -0.31 -15.71
C GLY A 42 -2.12 -1.11 -16.94
N GLU A 43 -3.12 -1.74 -17.54
CA GLU A 43 -2.97 -2.36 -18.86
C GLU A 43 -2.51 -1.33 -19.92
N GLU A 44 -1.90 -1.83 -21.00
CA GLU A 44 -1.32 -1.00 -22.07
C GLU A 44 -0.24 -0.01 -21.61
N LYS A 45 0.35 -0.19 -20.41
CA LYS A 45 1.35 0.73 -19.85
C LYS A 45 0.86 2.18 -19.84
N LYS A 46 -0.41 2.41 -19.50
CA LYS A 46 -0.96 3.74 -19.22
C LYS A 46 -1.00 3.99 -17.71
N PRO A 47 -0.91 5.26 -17.24
CA PRO A 47 -1.07 5.57 -15.82
C PRO A 47 -2.38 5.02 -15.26
N PHE A 48 -2.31 4.29 -14.15
CA PHE A 48 -3.48 3.70 -13.51
C PHE A 48 -4.24 4.79 -12.74
N PRO A 49 -5.54 5.02 -13.01
CA PRO A 49 -6.31 6.09 -12.38
C PRO A 49 -6.76 5.71 -10.95
N LEU A 50 -5.81 5.47 -10.04
CA LEU A 50 -6.04 4.91 -8.70
C LEU A 50 -7.11 5.65 -7.92
N LEU A 51 -7.04 6.99 -7.86
CA LEU A 51 -8.00 7.80 -7.11
C LEU A 51 -9.43 7.65 -7.64
N LYS A 52 -9.60 7.52 -8.96
CA LYS A 52 -10.91 7.33 -9.59
C LYS A 52 -11.44 5.94 -9.25
N GLU A 53 -10.62 4.92 -9.41
CA GLU A 53 -10.98 3.51 -9.18
C GLU A 53 -11.40 3.23 -7.75
N ILE A 54 -10.66 3.74 -6.76
CA ILE A 54 -10.98 3.48 -5.34
C ILE A 54 -12.30 4.14 -4.92
N GLN A 55 -12.71 5.25 -5.52
CA GLN A 55 -13.95 5.94 -5.15
C GLN A 55 -15.22 5.16 -5.52
N TYR A 56 -15.14 4.21 -6.44
CA TYR A 56 -16.24 3.29 -6.72
C TYR A 56 -16.41 2.22 -5.64
N LEU A 57 -15.39 1.98 -4.81
CA LEU A 57 -15.42 0.99 -3.73
C LEU A 57 -16.04 1.60 -2.46
N LYS A 58 -17.35 1.82 -2.46
CA LYS A 58 -18.05 2.57 -1.40
C LYS A 58 -18.42 1.75 -0.17
N ARG A 59 -18.59 0.44 -0.31
CA ARG A 59 -19.06 -0.43 0.77
C ARG A 59 -17.93 -0.64 1.80
N PRO A 60 -18.16 -0.41 3.11
CA PRO A 60 -17.18 -0.74 4.14
C PRO A 60 -16.72 -2.19 4.07
N LEU A 61 -15.42 -2.40 4.28
CA LEU A 61 -14.74 -3.70 4.18
C LEU A 61 -14.79 -4.36 2.80
N ALA A 62 -15.34 -3.69 1.77
CA ALA A 62 -15.25 -4.21 0.42
C ALA A 62 -13.78 -4.24 -0.04
N ILE A 63 -13.43 -5.33 -0.72
CA ILE A 63 -12.09 -5.60 -1.24
C ILE A 63 -12.14 -5.57 -2.76
N LYS A 64 -11.12 -4.99 -3.37
CA LYS A 64 -10.91 -5.05 -4.81
C LYS A 64 -9.43 -5.16 -5.11
N SER A 65 -9.09 -5.85 -6.21
CA SER A 65 -7.74 -5.92 -6.72
C SER A 65 -7.66 -5.65 -8.21
N TRP A 66 -6.51 -5.14 -8.64
CA TRP A 66 -6.20 -4.87 -10.04
C TRP A 66 -4.78 -5.34 -10.35
N ASN A 67 -4.59 -5.93 -11.52
CA ASN A 67 -3.27 -6.15 -12.08
C ASN A 67 -2.67 -4.80 -12.49
N VAL A 68 -1.44 -4.55 -12.06
CA VAL A 68 -0.74 -3.30 -12.34
C VAL A 68 0.72 -3.56 -12.64
N PHE A 69 1.37 -2.51 -13.14
CA PHE A 69 2.77 -2.49 -13.48
C PHE A 69 3.45 -1.31 -12.79
N ILE A 70 4.62 -1.54 -12.21
CA ILE A 70 5.44 -0.50 -11.60
C ILE A 70 6.64 -0.24 -12.53
N PRO A 71 6.73 0.93 -13.18
CA PRO A 71 7.85 1.25 -14.04
C PRO A 71 9.13 1.46 -13.21
N ASN A 72 10.28 1.25 -13.83
CA ASN A 72 11.54 1.81 -13.34
C ASN A 72 11.57 3.33 -13.58
N VAL A 73 12.69 3.98 -13.27
CA VAL A 73 12.82 5.45 -13.39
C VAL A 73 12.58 5.90 -14.85
N ASP A 74 13.15 5.17 -15.81
CA ASP A 74 13.17 5.55 -17.24
C ASP A 74 12.01 4.96 -18.06
N ASN A 75 11.08 4.23 -17.42
CA ASN A 75 9.95 3.53 -18.06
C ASN A 75 10.35 2.46 -19.08
N THR A 76 11.55 1.89 -18.98
CA THR A 76 12.03 0.84 -19.87
C THR A 76 11.66 -0.56 -19.35
N GLU A 77 11.61 -0.73 -18.03
CA GLU A 77 11.26 -1.98 -17.37
C GLU A 77 10.05 -1.80 -16.46
N TYR A 78 9.26 -2.87 -16.33
CA TYR A 78 8.04 -2.87 -15.53
C TYR A 78 7.98 -4.12 -14.66
N VAL A 79 7.76 -3.93 -13.37
CA VAL A 79 7.44 -5.03 -12.45
C VAL A 79 5.93 -5.23 -12.45
N LYS A 80 5.48 -6.41 -12.88
CA LYS A 80 4.07 -6.82 -12.77
C LYS A 80 3.75 -7.15 -11.32
N GLY A 81 2.57 -6.73 -10.87
CA GLY A 81 2.03 -7.10 -9.56
C GLY A 81 0.54 -6.80 -9.47
N ARG A 82 0.03 -6.78 -8.25
CA ARG A 82 -1.36 -6.52 -7.93
C ARG A 82 -1.47 -5.39 -6.93
N LEU A 83 -2.45 -4.52 -7.11
CA LEU A 83 -2.94 -3.66 -6.04
C LEU A 83 -4.08 -4.37 -5.32
N CYS A 84 -3.94 -4.57 -4.02
CA CYS A 84 -4.99 -5.08 -3.14
C CYS A 84 -5.49 -3.93 -2.26
N ILE A 85 -6.79 -3.67 -2.30
CA ILE A 85 -7.40 -2.52 -1.63
C ILE A 85 -8.59 -2.96 -0.80
N ILE A 86 -8.72 -2.37 0.40
CA ILE A 86 -9.88 -2.52 1.26
C ILE A 86 -10.39 -1.15 1.70
N HIS A 87 -11.71 -0.95 1.63
CA HIS A 87 -12.37 0.19 2.25
C HIS A 87 -12.47 -0.02 3.76
N LYS A 88 -12.05 0.97 4.55
CA LYS A 88 -12.10 0.88 6.02
C LYS A 88 -13.54 0.94 6.53
N THR A 89 -13.74 0.60 7.80
CA THR A 89 -14.99 0.90 8.49
C THR A 89 -15.14 2.40 8.71
N GLU A 90 -16.36 2.89 8.86
CA GLU A 90 -16.64 4.31 9.07
C GLU A 90 -15.97 4.86 10.34
N GLU A 91 -15.88 4.05 11.39
CA GLU A 91 -15.18 4.39 12.63
C GLU A 91 -13.68 4.57 12.38
N ALA A 92 -13.08 3.65 11.64
CA ALA A 92 -11.65 3.72 11.29
C ALA A 92 -11.36 4.92 10.36
N ILE A 93 -12.28 5.28 9.48
CA ILE A 93 -12.20 6.48 8.62
C ILE A 93 -12.23 7.74 9.48
N LYS A 94 -13.22 7.88 10.38
CA LYS A 94 -13.34 9.02 11.30
C LYS A 94 -12.06 9.20 12.12
N ILE A 95 -11.51 8.11 12.66
CA ILE A 95 -10.24 8.13 13.42
C ILE A 95 -9.08 8.59 12.52
N ALA A 96 -8.96 8.05 11.31
CA ALA A 96 -7.90 8.41 10.37
C ALA A 96 -7.97 9.88 9.97
N HIS A 97 -9.16 10.39 9.64
CA HIS A 97 -9.38 11.82 9.32
C HIS A 97 -9.06 12.73 10.50
N LYS A 98 -9.50 12.37 11.73
CA LYS A 98 -9.17 13.15 12.94
C LYS A 98 -7.65 13.23 13.16
N LYS A 99 -6.93 12.13 12.98
CA LYS A 99 -5.47 12.08 13.08
C LYS A 99 -4.80 12.96 12.02
N LEU A 100 -5.25 12.89 10.77
CA LEU A 100 -4.73 13.72 9.67
C LEU A 100 -4.95 15.21 9.93
N LYS A 101 -6.18 15.62 10.29
CA LYS A 101 -6.51 17.01 10.59
C LYS A 101 -5.67 17.56 11.76
N ARG A 102 -5.50 16.77 12.83
CA ARG A 102 -4.64 17.14 13.96
C ARG A 102 -3.17 17.30 13.54
N HIS A 103 -2.66 16.41 12.70
CA HIS A 103 -1.28 16.51 12.20
C HIS A 103 -1.07 17.74 11.33
N ALA A 104 -2.00 18.00 10.40
CA ALA A 104 -2.02 19.15 9.52
C ALA A 104 -2.03 20.47 10.30
N SER A 105 -2.95 20.61 11.27
CA SER A 105 -3.01 21.77 12.17
C SER A 105 -1.71 21.97 12.96
N LYS A 106 -1.15 20.90 13.54
CA LYS A 106 0.13 20.98 14.27
C LYS A 106 1.32 21.39 13.40
N LYS A 107 1.27 21.11 12.10
CA LYS A 107 2.35 21.41 11.15
C LYS A 107 2.10 22.69 10.34
N GLY A 108 0.94 23.33 10.50
CA GLY A 108 0.53 24.48 9.68
C GLY A 108 0.38 24.14 8.20
N ILE A 109 0.03 22.89 7.87
CA ILE A 109 -0.10 22.42 6.48
C ILE A 109 -1.57 22.23 6.13
N GLU A 110 -1.96 22.63 4.93
CA GLU A 110 -3.29 22.36 4.40
C GLU A 110 -3.42 20.92 3.84
N LEU A 111 -4.50 20.23 4.18
CA LEU A 111 -4.76 18.88 3.66
C LEU A 111 -5.40 18.94 2.28
N LYS A 112 -4.75 18.32 1.30
CA LYS A 112 -5.35 18.11 -0.01
C LYS A 112 -6.57 17.17 0.09
N PRO A 113 -7.70 17.43 -0.62
CA PRO A 113 -8.90 16.61 -0.57
C PRO A 113 -8.64 15.11 -0.86
N GLU A 114 -7.73 14.82 -1.78
CA GLU A 114 -7.36 13.46 -2.18
C GLU A 114 -6.75 12.70 -0.99
N THR A 115 -6.05 13.39 -0.09
CA THR A 115 -5.48 12.77 1.12
C THR A 115 -6.56 12.21 2.02
N LEU A 116 -7.70 12.90 2.15
CA LEU A 116 -8.84 12.42 2.91
C LEU A 116 -9.54 11.24 2.22
N ILE A 117 -9.59 11.24 0.88
CA ILE A 117 -10.12 10.11 0.11
C ILE A 117 -9.24 8.87 0.32
N TYR A 118 -7.92 8.98 0.09
CA TYR A 118 -6.98 7.88 0.31
C TYR A 118 -6.99 7.36 1.75
N ALA A 119 -7.23 8.24 2.73
CA ALA A 119 -7.31 7.84 4.13
C ALA A 119 -8.45 6.85 4.42
N LYS A 120 -9.45 6.74 3.53
CA LYS A 120 -10.54 5.77 3.65
C LYS A 120 -10.12 4.34 3.33
N TYR A 121 -8.97 4.15 2.70
CA TYR A 121 -8.54 2.86 2.20
C TYR A 121 -7.23 2.38 2.84
N VAL A 122 -7.03 1.07 2.82
CA VAL A 122 -5.69 0.47 2.88
C VAL A 122 -5.37 -0.05 1.49
N ILE A 123 -4.22 0.33 0.96
CA ILE A 123 -3.78 0.03 -0.41
C ILE A 123 -2.41 -0.62 -0.29
N VAL A 124 -2.30 -1.85 -0.80
CA VAL A 124 -1.08 -2.65 -0.76
C VAL A 124 -0.74 -3.07 -2.19
N PHE A 125 0.50 -2.84 -2.60
CA PHE A 125 1.05 -3.42 -3.82
C PHE A 125 1.72 -4.74 -3.47
N THR A 126 1.53 -5.77 -4.29
CA THR A 126 2.17 -7.07 -4.07
C THR A 126 2.61 -7.74 -5.37
N THR A 127 3.75 -8.44 -5.33
CA THR A 127 4.18 -9.39 -6.37
C THR A 127 3.91 -10.85 -5.99
N PHE A 128 3.25 -11.09 -4.84
CA PHE A 128 2.96 -12.44 -4.36
C PHE A 128 2.06 -13.18 -5.37
N PRO A 129 2.30 -14.48 -5.64
CA PRO A 129 1.52 -15.25 -6.60
C PRO A 129 0.03 -15.29 -6.26
N GLU A 130 -0.83 -15.02 -7.23
CA GLU A 130 -2.29 -14.94 -7.04
C GLU A 130 -2.93 -16.29 -6.70
N ASN A 131 -2.37 -17.37 -7.23
CA ASN A 131 -2.81 -18.73 -6.93
C ASN A 131 -2.54 -19.17 -5.48
N GLN A 132 -1.65 -18.47 -4.76
CA GLN A 132 -1.30 -18.79 -3.37
C GLN A 132 -1.85 -17.77 -2.37
N PHE A 133 -2.00 -16.51 -2.79
CA PHE A 133 -2.45 -15.42 -1.93
C PHE A 133 -3.55 -14.60 -2.60
N THR A 134 -4.76 -14.69 -2.05
CA THR A 134 -5.88 -13.85 -2.47
C THR A 134 -5.65 -12.40 -2.02
N ALA A 135 -6.43 -11.46 -2.59
CA ALA A 135 -6.37 -10.07 -2.13
C ALA A 135 -6.71 -9.92 -0.64
N PHE A 136 -7.61 -10.76 -0.13
CA PHE A 136 -7.96 -10.83 1.29
C PHE A 136 -6.74 -11.24 2.13
N ASP A 137 -6.06 -12.33 1.75
CA ASP A 137 -4.87 -12.83 2.49
C ASP A 137 -3.78 -11.77 2.57
N ILE A 138 -3.51 -11.07 1.46
CA ILE A 138 -2.51 -10.00 1.41
C ILE A 138 -2.84 -8.87 2.39
N LEU A 139 -4.12 -8.49 2.47
CA LEU A 139 -4.58 -7.44 3.36
C LEU A 139 -4.53 -7.87 4.83
N GLU A 140 -4.86 -9.13 5.14
CA GLU A 140 -4.76 -9.68 6.50
C GLU A 140 -3.29 -9.82 6.94
N TRP A 141 -2.41 -10.34 6.10
CA TRP A 141 -0.97 -10.35 6.38
C TRP A 141 -0.41 -8.95 6.61
N TYR A 142 -0.86 -7.96 5.84
CA TYR A 142 -0.49 -6.57 6.05
C TYR A 142 -1.04 -5.99 7.37
N ARG A 143 -2.22 -6.44 7.84
CA ARG A 143 -2.80 -6.07 9.13
C ARG A 143 -1.91 -6.52 10.30
N VAL A 144 -1.34 -7.73 10.21
CA VAL A 144 -0.46 -8.30 11.25
C VAL A 144 0.81 -7.46 11.46
N ARG A 145 1.31 -6.76 10.43
CA ARG A 145 2.46 -5.86 10.56
C ARG A 145 2.29 -4.82 11.68
N TRP A 146 1.06 -4.37 11.96
CA TRP A 146 0.83 -3.43 13.07
C TRP A 146 1.09 -4.08 14.45
N GLN A 147 0.87 -5.39 14.59
CA GLN A 147 1.21 -6.12 15.82
C GLN A 147 2.73 -6.10 16.09
N ILE A 148 3.55 -6.19 15.04
CA ILE A 148 5.01 -6.10 15.16
C ILE A 148 5.44 -4.74 15.74
N GLU A 149 4.77 -3.64 15.33
CA GLU A 149 5.04 -2.32 15.90
C GLU A 149 4.72 -2.25 17.40
N LEU A 150 3.66 -2.94 17.85
CA LEU A 150 3.32 -3.05 19.27
C LEU A 150 4.38 -3.85 20.04
N VAL A 151 4.91 -4.93 19.47
CA VAL A 151 6.01 -5.70 20.06
C VAL A 151 7.27 -4.83 20.20
N PHE A 152 7.65 -4.07 19.18
CA PHE A 152 8.79 -3.16 19.28
C PHE A 152 8.58 -2.07 20.33
N LYS A 153 7.37 -1.53 20.47
CA LYS A 153 7.04 -0.57 21.55
C LYS A 153 7.18 -1.22 22.92
N ARG A 154 6.71 -2.45 23.09
CA ARG A 154 6.85 -3.21 24.34
C ARG A 154 8.31 -3.47 24.70
N PHE A 155 9.14 -3.90 23.75
CA PHE A 155 10.56 -4.13 24.03
C PHE A 155 11.30 -2.87 24.46
N LYS A 156 10.94 -1.71 23.90
CA LYS A 156 11.49 -0.40 24.34
C LYS A 156 11.00 0.06 25.71
N GLN A 157 9.97 -0.57 26.28
CA GLN A 157 9.42 -0.25 27.60
C GLN A 157 9.93 -1.18 28.71
N ILE A 158 10.48 -2.34 28.35
CA ILE A 158 10.98 -3.35 29.30
C ILE A 158 12.52 -3.34 29.39
N ALA A 159 13.20 -2.77 28.40
CA ALA A 159 14.61 -2.41 28.45
C ALA A 159 14.78 -1.04 29.12
#